data_AF-D5IFB0-F1
#
_entry.id   AF-D5IFB0-F1
#
_cell.length_a   1.000
_cell.length_b   1.000
_cell.length_c   1.000
_cell.angle_alpha   90.00
_cell.angle_beta   90.00
_cell.angle_gamma   90.00
#
_symmetry.space_group_name_H-M   'P 1'
#
loop_
_entity.id
_entity.type
_entity.pdbx_description
1 polymer ?
#
loop_
_entity_poly.entity_id
_entity_poly.type
_entity_poly.pdbx_seq_one_letter_code
_entity_poly.pdbx_strand_id
1 'polypeptide(L)'
;DAAQLPADWDILFTNANDNSNEGVVHSILPYFSVQFHPEHTAGPEDLECLFDVFLESVKDQINNRPYISVKNRLTEKLIYRPSVPITTKQSKKILILGSGGLSIGQAGEFDYSGSQ
;
A
#
# COMPACT_ATOMS: atom_id res chain seq x y z
N ASP A 1 2.96 0.77 -22.44
CA ASP A 1 3.77 1.74 -21.68
C ASP A 1 2.83 2.73 -21.02
N ALA A 2 3.06 3.07 -19.75
CA ALA A 2 2.16 3.86 -18.89
C ALA A 2 1.73 5.22 -19.48
N ALA A 3 2.46 5.72 -20.47
CA ALA A 3 2.18 6.95 -21.21
C ALA A 3 1.04 6.87 -22.25
N GLN A 4 0.36 5.73 -22.39
CA GLN A 4 -0.66 5.50 -23.45
C GLN A 4 -2.06 5.13 -22.93
N LEU A 5 -2.41 5.51 -21.70
CA LEU A 5 -3.79 5.31 -21.26
C LEU A 5 -4.74 6.22 -22.08
N PRO A 6 -5.91 5.70 -22.49
CA PRO A 6 -6.94 6.52 -23.11
C PRO A 6 -7.38 7.67 -22.19
N ALA A 7 -8.08 8.65 -22.75
CA ALA A 7 -8.69 9.71 -21.96
C ALA A 7 -9.56 9.12 -20.82
N ASP A 8 -9.56 9.81 -19.68
CA ASP A 8 -10.28 9.45 -18.44
C ASP A 8 -9.81 8.19 -17.70
N TRP A 9 -8.72 7.54 -18.14
CA TRP A 9 -8.08 6.44 -17.43
C TRP A 9 -6.79 6.88 -16.75
N ASP A 10 -6.66 6.52 -15.48
CA ASP A 10 -5.47 6.76 -14.68
C ASP A 10 -4.83 5.43 -14.23
N ILE A 11 -3.54 5.49 -13.93
CA ILE A 11 -2.83 4.39 -13.28
C ILE A 11 -3.27 4.31 -11.82
N LEU A 12 -3.61 3.10 -11.38
CA LEU A 12 -4.02 2.82 -10.00
C LEU A 12 -2.85 2.24 -9.19
N PHE A 13 -2.10 1.29 -9.76
CA PHE A 13 -0.94 0.67 -9.12
C PHE A 13 0.25 0.64 -10.07
N THR A 14 1.45 0.77 -9.50
CA THR A 14 2.71 0.68 -10.23
C THR A 14 3.64 -0.25 -9.48
N ASN A 15 4.26 -1.19 -10.21
CA ASN A 15 5.21 -2.13 -9.64
C ASN A 15 6.46 -1.38 -9.14
N ALA A 16 6.85 -1.62 -7.88
CA ALA A 16 7.99 -0.94 -7.28
C ALA A 16 9.37 -1.39 -7.83
N ASN A 17 9.44 -2.57 -8.47
CA ASN A 17 10.70 -3.13 -8.96
C ASN A 17 11.02 -2.69 -10.40
N ASP A 18 10.02 -2.62 -11.28
CA ASP A 18 10.22 -2.38 -12.71
C ASP A 18 9.38 -1.23 -13.30
N ASN A 19 8.57 -0.56 -12.47
CA ASN A 19 7.64 0.52 -12.87
C ASN A 19 6.57 0.10 -13.89
N SER A 20 6.29 -1.20 -14.02
CA SER A 20 5.18 -1.67 -14.85
C SER A 20 3.82 -1.29 -14.24
N ASN A 21 2.80 -1.23 -15.10
CA ASN A 21 1.43 -0.94 -14.69
C ASN A 21 0.81 -2.17 -14.04
N GLU A 22 0.31 -2.01 -12.81
CA GLU A 22 -0.31 -3.09 -12.02
C GLU A 22 -1.81 -2.87 -11.79
N GLY A 23 -2.39 -1.81 -12.36
CA GLY A 23 -3.81 -1.56 -12.27
C GLY A 23 -4.21 -0.21 -12.85
N VAL A 24 -5.46 -0.12 -13.29
CA VAL A 24 -6.03 1.11 -13.86
C VAL A 24 -7.35 1.45 -13.20
N VAL A 25 -7.69 2.74 -13.20
CA VAL A 25 -8.95 3.25 -12.67
C VAL A 25 -9.50 4.33 -13.58
N HIS A 26 -10.82 4.32 -13.80
CA HIS A 26 -11.48 5.37 -14.56
C HIS A 26 -11.75 6.58 -13.64
N SER A 27 -11.53 7.77 -14.16
CA SER A 27 -11.69 9.04 -13.43
C SER A 27 -13.11 9.27 -12.90
N ILE A 28 -14.13 8.94 -13.71
CA ILE A 28 -15.54 9.26 -13.47
C ILE A 28 -16.45 8.02 -13.40
N LEU A 29 -16.10 6.91 -14.04
CA LEU A 29 -16.94 5.70 -14.01
C LEU A 29 -16.45 4.75 -12.90
N PRO A 30 -17.31 3.89 -12.35
CA PRO A 30 -16.94 2.96 -11.27
C PRO A 30 -16.16 1.75 -11.82
N TYR A 31 -15.16 2.00 -12.66
CA TYR A 31 -14.33 0.99 -13.30
C TYR A 31 -12.92 1.05 -12.75
N PHE A 32 -12.41 -0.10 -12.33
CA PHE A 32 -11.02 -0.29 -11.99
C PHE A 32 -10.64 -1.74 -12.26
N SER A 33 -9.35 -1.99 -12.43
CA SER A 33 -8.81 -3.34 -12.53
C SER A 33 -7.41 -3.37 -11.93
N VAL A 34 -6.98 -4.58 -11.57
CA VAL A 34 -5.63 -4.87 -11.09
C VAL A 34 -5.04 -5.99 -11.92
N GLN A 35 -3.71 -6.01 -12.05
CA GLN A 35 -2.97 -7.05 -12.77
C GLN A 35 -2.60 -8.23 -11.86
N PHE A 36 -2.47 -7.98 -10.55
CA PHE A 36 -2.26 -8.99 -9.52
C PHE A 36 -3.57 -9.62 -9.03
N HIS A 37 -3.45 -10.59 -8.12
CA HIS A 37 -4.54 -11.38 -7.54
C HIS A 37 -4.89 -10.90 -6.12
N PRO A 38 -5.90 -10.03 -5.95
CA PRO A 38 -6.30 -9.49 -4.64
C PRO A 38 -7.06 -10.48 -3.77
N GLU A 39 -7.47 -11.63 -4.31
CA GLU A 39 -8.13 -12.72 -3.59
C GLU A 39 -7.16 -13.50 -2.70
N HIS A 40 -5.85 -13.33 -2.93
CA HIS A 40 -4.79 -14.09 -2.29
C HIS A 40 -5.01 -15.61 -2.50
N THR A 41 -4.38 -16.50 -1.72
CA THR A 41 -4.39 -17.97 -1.97
C THR A 41 -3.41 -18.42 -3.08
N ALA A 42 -2.10 -18.26 -2.94
CA ALA A 42 -1.27 -17.88 -1.78
C ALA A 42 -0.76 -16.42 -1.90
N GLY A 43 -0.52 -15.74 -0.78
CA GLY A 43 0.00 -14.36 -0.78
C GLY A 43 -0.39 -13.58 0.48
N PRO A 44 0.12 -12.35 0.64
CA PRO A 44 -0.22 -11.45 1.76
C PRO A 44 -1.62 -10.88 1.58
N GLU A 45 -2.46 -10.82 2.61
CA GLU A 45 -3.88 -10.45 2.52
C GLU A 45 -4.16 -8.93 2.40
N ASP A 46 -3.14 -8.12 2.13
CA ASP A 46 -3.15 -6.65 2.31
C ASP A 46 -4.15 -5.91 1.39
N LEU A 47 -4.59 -6.53 0.29
CA LEU A 47 -5.40 -5.88 -0.76
C LEU A 47 -6.81 -6.46 -0.92
N GLU A 48 -7.31 -7.21 0.08
CA GLU A 48 -8.67 -7.76 0.05
C GLU A 48 -9.74 -6.64 0.05
N CYS A 49 -9.39 -5.47 0.60
CA CYS A 49 -10.26 -4.30 0.63
C CYS A 49 -10.74 -3.80 -0.76
N LEU A 50 -10.09 -4.24 -1.85
CA LEU A 50 -10.56 -3.96 -3.21
C LEU A 50 -11.94 -4.59 -3.48
N PHE A 51 -12.24 -5.75 -2.90
CA PHE A 51 -13.56 -6.37 -2.98
C PHE A 51 -14.62 -5.54 -2.25
N ASP A 52 -14.29 -4.99 -1.08
CA ASP A 52 -15.20 -4.09 -0.35
C ASP A 52 -15.56 -2.88 -1.20
N VAL A 53 -14.56 -2.23 -1.80
CA VAL A 53 -14.77 -1.05 -2.64
C VAL A 53 -15.66 -1.38 -3.84
N PHE A 54 -15.43 -2.54 -4.48
CA PHE A 54 -16.29 -3.02 -5.57
C PHE A 54 -17.74 -3.21 -5.10
N LEU A 55 -17.95 -3.94 -4.02
CA LEU A 55 -19.29 -4.24 -3.49
C LEU A 55 -20.02 -2.98 -3.01
N GLU A 56 -19.32 -2.06 -2.37
CA GLU A 56 -19.87 -0.76 -1.95
C GLU A 56 -20.33 0.06 -3.16
N SER A 57 -19.54 0.08 -4.23
CA SER A 57 -19.88 0.82 -5.46
C SER A 57 -21.14 0.26 -6.14
N VAL A 58 -21.29 -1.07 -6.15
CA VAL A 58 -22.50 -1.74 -6.65
C VAL A 58 -23.71 -1.42 -5.77
N LYS A 59 -23.56 -1.53 -4.44
CA LYS A 59 -24.63 -1.24 -3.48
C LYS A 59 -25.11 0.21 -3.58
N ASP A 60 -24.21 1.16 -3.75
CA ASP A 60 -24.58 2.57 -3.85
C ASP A 60 -25.40 2.85 -5.11
N GLN A 61 -25.04 2.24 -6.23
CA GLN A 61 -25.78 2.35 -7.48
C GLN A 61 -27.18 1.76 -7.36
N ILE A 62 -27.32 0.58 -6.73
CA ILE A 62 -28.62 -0.07 -6.51
C ILE A 62 -29.52 0.79 -5.61
N ASN A 63 -28.93 1.40 -4.58
CA ASN A 63 -29.68 2.17 -3.57
C ASN A 63 -29.87 3.66 -3.95
N ASN A 64 -29.50 4.08 -5.16
CA ASN A 64 -29.55 5.48 -5.62
C ASN A 64 -28.86 6.46 -4.65
N ARG A 65 -27.73 6.05 -4.06
CA ARG A 65 -26.93 6.91 -3.18
C ARG A 65 -26.15 7.93 -4.00
N PRO A 66 -25.72 9.05 -3.38
CA PRO A 66 -24.84 10.02 -4.04
C PRO A 66 -23.60 9.32 -4.60
N TYR A 67 -23.27 9.60 -5.85
CA TYR A 67 -22.12 9.01 -6.52
C TYR A 67 -20.82 9.43 -5.81
N ILE A 68 -19.98 8.45 -5.51
CA ILE A 68 -18.61 8.64 -5.01
C ILE A 68 -17.68 7.91 -5.97
N SER A 69 -16.66 8.61 -6.48
CA SER A 69 -15.69 8.01 -7.39
C SER A 69 -14.95 6.84 -6.74
N VAL A 70 -14.86 5.73 -7.46
CA VAL A 70 -14.08 4.56 -7.05
C VAL A 70 -12.62 4.94 -6.79
N LYS A 71 -12.06 5.85 -7.58
CA LYS A 71 -10.71 6.41 -7.36
C LYS A 71 -10.59 7.03 -5.96
N ASN A 72 -11.58 7.80 -5.52
CA ASN A 72 -11.58 8.42 -4.20
C ASN A 72 -11.74 7.38 -3.08
N ARG A 73 -12.62 6.38 -3.27
CA ARG A 73 -12.80 5.27 -2.31
C ARG A 73 -11.50 4.50 -2.11
N LEU A 74 -10.84 4.14 -3.21
CA LEU A 74 -9.55 3.45 -3.20
C LEU A 74 -8.49 4.29 -2.53
N THR A 75 -8.39 5.58 -2.87
CA THR A 75 -7.40 6.49 -2.27
C THR A 75 -7.56 6.57 -0.76
N GLU A 76 -8.79 6.72 -0.25
CA GLU A 76 -9.04 6.79 1.20
C GLU A 76 -8.78 5.46 1.92
N LYS A 77 -9.15 4.32 1.30
CA LYS A 77 -8.92 2.99 1.88
C LYS A 77 -7.45 2.61 1.93
N LEU A 78 -6.67 3.01 0.91
CA LEU A 78 -5.26 2.65 0.77
C LEU A 78 -4.31 3.68 1.39
N ILE A 79 -4.81 4.83 1.84
CA ILE A 79 -3.97 5.85 2.48
C ILE A 79 -3.44 5.33 3.82
N TYR A 80 -2.12 5.30 3.95
CA TYR A 80 -1.48 5.04 5.23
C TYR A 80 -1.53 6.29 6.10
N ARG A 81 -2.19 6.20 7.26
CA ARG A 81 -2.21 7.26 8.28
C ARG A 81 -1.39 6.78 9.48
N PRO A 82 -0.17 7.28 9.68
CA PRO A 82 0.62 6.87 10.84
C PRO A 82 -0.07 7.34 12.12
N SER A 83 -0.09 6.47 13.14
CA SER A 83 -0.69 6.78 14.45
C SER A 83 0.08 7.87 15.22
N VAL A 84 1.35 8.07 14.86
CA VAL A 84 2.22 9.11 15.41
C VAL A 84 2.82 9.90 14.25
N PRO A 85 2.85 11.25 14.28
CA PRO A 85 3.47 12.04 13.23
C PRO A 85 4.93 11.65 13.03
N ILE A 86 5.30 11.33 11.79
CA ILE A 86 6.68 11.03 11.42
C ILE A 86 7.48 12.32 11.58
N THR A 87 8.23 12.41 12.68
CA THR A 87 9.08 13.56 12.97
C THR A 87 10.38 13.42 12.18
N THR A 88 10.58 14.27 11.16
CA THR A 88 11.78 14.30 10.32
C THR A 88 12.94 15.06 10.97
N LYS A 89 13.03 15.07 12.30
CA LYS A 89 14.12 15.74 13.01
C LYS A 89 15.43 15.01 12.72
N GLN A 90 16.24 15.60 11.84
CA GLN A 90 17.55 15.07 11.50
C GLN A 90 18.46 15.08 12.75
N SER A 91 18.88 13.90 13.20
CA SER A 91 19.86 13.76 14.26
C SER A 91 21.23 14.21 13.76
N LYS A 92 21.94 15.02 14.56
CA LYS A 92 23.28 15.52 14.18
C LYS A 92 24.39 14.49 14.44
N LYS A 93 24.15 13.57 15.38
CA LYS A 93 25.05 12.47 15.77
C LYS A 93 24.20 11.31 16.26
N ILE A 94 24.62 10.10 15.94
CA ILE A 94 23.99 8.85 16.37
C ILE A 94 25.09 7.98 17.00
N LEU A 95 24.81 7.36 18.15
CA LEU A 95 25.67 6.36 18.77
C LEU A 95 25.00 5.00 18.56
N ILE A 96 25.69 4.08 17.89
CA ILE A 96 25.25 2.70 17.68
C ILE A 96 26.01 1.81 18.66
N LEU A 97 25.29 1.01 19.44
CA LEU A 97 25.87 0.03 20.36
C LEU A 97 25.78 -1.36 19.70
N GLY A 98 26.94 -2.00 19.52
CA GLY A 98 27.00 -3.37 18.99
C GLY A 98 26.58 -4.43 20.02
N SER A 99 26.73 -5.70 19.64
CA SER A 99 26.31 -6.89 20.41
C SER A 99 26.92 -7.04 21.80
N GLY A 100 28.02 -6.34 22.11
CA GLY A 100 28.61 -6.35 23.45
C GLY A 100 29.17 -7.73 23.85
N GLY A 101 29.18 -8.01 25.17
CA GLY A 101 29.66 -9.27 25.74
C GLY A 101 28.53 -10.13 26.32
N LEU A 102 28.89 -11.29 26.88
CA LEU A 102 27.92 -12.26 27.44
C LEU A 102 27.07 -11.64 28.56
N SER A 103 25.75 -11.85 28.47
CA SER A 103 24.78 -11.49 29.50
C SER A 103 24.13 -12.74 30.08
N ILE A 104 23.91 -12.78 31.40
CA ILE A 104 23.33 -13.96 32.07
C ILE A 104 21.91 -14.19 31.54
N GLY A 105 21.65 -15.37 30.99
CA GLY A 105 20.36 -15.75 30.41
C GLY A 105 20.23 -15.51 28.91
N GLN A 106 21.18 -14.81 28.28
CA GLN A 106 21.37 -14.90 26.83
C GLN A 106 22.45 -15.94 26.53
N ALA A 107 22.24 -16.75 25.49
CA ALA A 107 23.30 -17.58 24.93
C ALA A 107 24.41 -16.69 24.33
N GLY A 108 25.38 -17.27 23.63
CA GLY A 108 26.37 -16.51 22.85
C GLY A 108 25.77 -15.83 21.62
N GLU A 109 24.67 -15.10 21.78
CA GLU A 109 23.99 -14.36 20.72
C GLU A 109 24.88 -13.20 20.26
N PHE A 110 25.03 -13.08 18.95
CA PHE A 110 25.77 -12.02 18.30
C PHE A 110 24.90 -11.40 17.21
N ASP A 111 24.80 -10.07 17.19
CA ASP A 111 24.08 -9.31 16.18
C ASP A 111 25.02 -8.29 15.51
N TYR A 112 25.03 -8.31 14.18
CA TYR A 112 25.80 -7.40 13.32
C TYR A 112 24.92 -6.36 12.61
N SER A 113 23.62 -6.29 12.93
CA SER A 113 22.64 -5.36 12.35
C SER A 113 23.07 -3.90 12.38
N GLY A 114 23.82 -3.48 13.42
CA GLY A 114 24.32 -2.12 13.58
C GLY A 114 25.38 -1.66 12.57
N SER A 115 25.82 -2.55 11.67
CA SER A 115 26.76 -2.21 10.59
C SER A 115 26.09 -1.97 9.23
N GLN A 116 24.79 -2.24 9.09
CA GLN A 116 24.00 -1.94 7.88
C GLN A 116 23.67 -0.44 7.79
#